data_AF-X1RJ52-F1
#
_entry.id   AF-X1RJ52-F1
#
_cell.length_a   1.000
_cell.length_b   1.000
_cell.length_c   1.000
_cell.angle_alpha   90.00
_cell.angle_beta   90.00
_cell.angle_gamma   90.00
#
_symmetry.space_group_name_H-M   'P 1'
#
loop_
_entity.id
_entity.type
_entity.pdbx_description
1 polymer ?
#
loop_
_entity_poly.entity_id
_entity_poly.type
_entity_poly.pdbx_seq_one_letter_code
_entity_poly.pdbx_strand_id
1 'polypeptide(L)'
;MIECGGKTNIHIFMRVLNKFKIHYVVIHDIDPIDFPEDKENKTDQEKAKLRMFKENDFINRTLDIKCGRIIKIKPELETVIGISKNQAEKQGKIGAAFFKFDEIDVDNYSDEIIKILDLIINWQEESNIIEICKK
;
A
#
# COMPACT_ATOMS: atom_id res chain seq x y z
N MET A 1 -9.39 10.26 5.57
CA MET A 1 -8.13 9.52 5.34
C MET A 1 -7.37 9.48 6.65
N ILE A 2 -6.82 8.33 7.05
CA ILE A 2 -6.04 8.17 8.29
C ILE A 2 -4.63 7.75 7.90
N GLU A 3 -3.63 8.56 8.27
CA GLU A 3 -2.23 8.16 8.18
C GLU A 3 -1.85 7.34 9.43
N CYS A 4 -1.34 6.12 9.24
CA CYS A 4 -1.04 5.22 10.36
C CYS A 4 0.41 5.35 10.90
N GLY A 5 1.25 6.21 10.33
CA GLY A 5 2.66 6.34 10.72
C GLY A 5 3.50 5.09 10.39
N GLY A 6 3.18 4.40 9.30
CA GLY A 6 3.90 3.21 8.81
C GLY A 6 3.11 1.90 8.93
N LYS A 7 3.57 0.88 8.18
CA LYS A 7 2.90 -0.42 8.03
C LYS A 7 2.70 -1.16 9.36
N THR A 8 3.67 -1.05 10.27
CA THR A 8 3.65 -1.72 11.59
C THR A 8 2.48 -1.29 12.48
N ASN A 9 1.82 -0.16 12.18
CA ASN A 9 0.71 0.34 13.01
C ASN A 9 -0.66 0.05 12.40
N ILE A 10 -0.72 -0.28 11.09
CA ILE A 10 -1.99 -0.43 10.35
C ILE A 10 -2.91 -1.43 11.05
N HIS A 11 -2.38 -2.59 11.45
CA HIS A 11 -3.16 -3.64 12.10
C HIS A 11 -3.77 -3.19 13.45
N ILE A 12 -3.16 -2.21 14.13
CA ILE A 12 -3.71 -1.64 15.38
C ILE A 12 -4.98 -0.86 15.07
N PHE A 13 -4.96 0.00 14.06
CA PHE A 13 -6.14 0.75 13.61
C PHE A 13 -7.24 -0.20 13.12
N MET A 14 -6.89 -1.21 12.33
CA MET A 14 -7.85 -2.21 11.84
C MET A 14 -8.59 -2.90 13.00
N ARG A 15 -7.90 -3.27 14.08
CA ARG A 15 -8.53 -3.90 15.26
C ARG A 15 -9.59 -3.00 15.89
N VAL A 16 -9.31 -1.70 16.01
CA VAL A 16 -10.27 -0.72 16.53
C VAL A 16 -11.48 -0.63 15.59
N LEU A 17 -11.25 -0.45 14.30
CA LEU A 17 -12.32 -0.33 13.30
C LEU A 17 -13.20 -1.60 13.24
N ASN A 18 -12.59 -2.78 13.25
CA ASN A 18 -13.28 -4.07 13.32
C ASN A 18 -14.15 -4.21 14.57
N LYS A 19 -13.68 -3.71 15.72
CA LYS A 19 -14.41 -3.76 17.00
C LYS A 19 -15.67 -2.91 16.95
N PHE A 20 -15.59 -1.74 16.32
CA PHE A 20 -16.72 -0.83 16.16
C PHE A 20 -17.53 -1.05 14.88
N LYS A 21 -17.19 -2.09 14.09
CA LYS A 21 -17.83 -2.41 12.80
C LYS A 21 -17.87 -1.22 11.83
N ILE A 22 -16.82 -0.42 11.87
CA ILE A 22 -16.61 0.69 10.94
C ILE A 22 -16.03 0.12 9.66
N HIS A 23 -16.61 0.48 8.51
CA HIS A 23 -16.11 0.04 7.21
C HIS A 23 -14.85 0.80 6.80
N TYR A 24 -13.87 0.11 6.21
CA TYR A 24 -12.61 0.72 5.81
C TYR A 24 -11.95 0.04 4.62
N VAL A 25 -11.06 0.79 3.95
CA VAL A 25 -10.12 0.28 2.96
C VAL A 25 -8.71 0.61 3.45
N VAL A 26 -7.84 -0.40 3.53
CA VAL A 26 -6.41 -0.24 3.81
C VAL A 26 -5.67 -0.22 2.48
N ILE A 27 -4.75 0.73 2.31
CA ILE A 27 -3.83 0.77 1.17
C ILE A 27 -2.42 0.74 1.73
N HIS A 28 -1.59 -0.20 1.27
CA HIS A 28 -0.19 -0.28 1.67
C HIS A 28 0.68 -0.95 0.60
N ASP A 29 1.96 -0.61 0.57
CA ASP A 29 2.95 -1.26 -0.28
C ASP A 29 3.17 -2.71 0.16
N ILE A 30 3.59 -3.59 -0.74
CA ILE A 30 3.98 -4.97 -0.39
C ILE A 30 5.39 -4.99 0.18
N ASP A 31 6.28 -4.11 -0.28
CA ASP A 31 7.71 -4.11 0.06
C ASP A 31 8.36 -5.50 -0.16
N PRO A 32 8.33 -6.04 -1.39
CA PRO A 32 8.85 -7.38 -1.65
C PRO A 32 10.34 -7.47 -1.31
N ILE A 33 10.75 -8.62 -0.77
CA ILE A 33 12.17 -8.92 -0.54
C ILE A 33 12.81 -9.55 -1.78
N ASP A 34 14.09 -9.24 -1.97
CA ASP A 34 14.95 -9.70 -3.07
C ASP A 34 15.88 -10.85 -2.64
N PHE A 35 15.63 -11.45 -1.48
CA PHE A 35 16.43 -12.53 -0.90
C PHE A 35 15.52 -13.58 -0.23
N PRO A 36 15.97 -14.84 -0.06
CA PRO A 36 15.21 -15.87 0.64
C PRO A 36 14.93 -15.52 2.10
N GLU A 37 13.71 -15.79 2.57
CA GLU A 37 13.31 -15.53 3.96
C GLU A 37 14.15 -16.30 5.00
N ASP A 38 14.77 -17.41 4.62
CA ASP A 38 15.55 -18.33 5.45
C ASP A 38 17.07 -18.13 5.33
N LYS A 39 17.56 -17.15 4.55
CA LYS A 39 18.99 -16.80 4.46
C LYS A 39 19.65 -16.69 5.86
N GLU A 40 20.68 -17.50 6.16
CA GLU A 40 21.30 -17.53 7.50
C GLU A 40 21.97 -16.20 7.88
N ASN A 41 22.74 -15.60 6.97
CA ASN A 41 23.55 -14.41 7.24
C ASN A 41 22.91 -13.13 6.69
N LYS A 42 21.72 -12.77 7.18
CA LYS A 42 21.06 -11.51 6.81
C LYS A 42 21.78 -10.31 7.41
N THR A 43 22.06 -9.31 6.57
CA THR A 43 22.47 -7.97 7.03
C THR A 43 21.35 -7.32 7.84
N ASP A 44 21.65 -6.27 8.60
CA ASP A 44 20.61 -5.58 9.37
C ASP A 44 19.57 -4.90 8.46
N GLN A 45 19.98 -4.46 7.26
CA GLN A 45 19.06 -3.96 6.23
C GLN A 45 18.11 -5.06 5.74
N GLU A 46 18.62 -6.27 5.49
CA GLU A 46 17.80 -7.42 5.08
C GLU A 46 16.85 -7.86 6.21
N LYS A 47 17.29 -7.84 7.48
CA LYS A 47 16.40 -8.10 8.62
C LYS A 47 15.27 -7.07 8.71
N ALA A 48 15.58 -5.79 8.49
CA ALA A 48 14.58 -4.73 8.48
C ALA A 48 13.56 -4.88 7.33
N LYS A 49 14.04 -5.15 6.11
CA LYS A 49 13.18 -5.45 4.96
C LYS A 49 12.29 -6.67 5.21
N LEU A 50 12.85 -7.76 5.73
CA LEU A 50 12.09 -8.97 6.06
C LEU A 50 11.02 -8.70 7.12
N ARG A 51 11.35 -7.92 8.16
CA ARG A 51 10.38 -7.51 9.18
C ARG A 51 9.21 -6.75 8.54
N MET A 52 9.49 -5.78 7.68
CA MET A 52 8.46 -4.99 6.99
C MET A 52 7.61 -5.86 6.05
N PHE A 53 8.24 -6.81 5.34
CA PHE A 53 7.54 -7.76 4.49
C PHE A 53 6.61 -8.68 5.29
N LYS A 54 7.02 -9.12 6.50
CA LYS A 54 6.17 -9.94 7.37
C LYS A 54 4.97 -9.20 7.96
N GLU A 55 5.00 -7.87 8.03
CA GLU A 55 3.82 -7.09 8.45
C GLU A 55 2.63 -7.27 7.50
N ASN A 56 2.86 -7.62 6.23
CA ASN A 56 1.78 -7.94 5.29
C ASN A 56 0.89 -9.07 5.82
N ASP A 57 1.48 -10.09 6.48
CA ASP A 57 0.72 -11.21 7.04
C ASP A 57 -0.12 -10.78 8.24
N PHE A 58 0.42 -9.92 9.11
CA PHE A 58 -0.32 -9.39 10.25
C PHE A 58 -1.51 -8.55 9.80
N ILE A 59 -1.34 -7.72 8.77
CA ILE A 59 -2.42 -6.95 8.16
C ILE A 59 -3.49 -7.90 7.58
N ASN A 60 -3.09 -8.89 6.77
CA ASN A 60 -4.05 -9.85 6.19
C ASN A 60 -4.85 -10.60 7.25
N ARG A 61 -4.18 -11.11 8.29
CA ARG A 61 -4.83 -11.85 9.38
C ARG A 61 -5.74 -10.98 10.25
N THR A 62 -5.51 -9.67 10.28
CA THR A 62 -6.31 -8.73 11.06
C THR A 62 -7.58 -8.31 10.32
N LEU A 63 -7.69 -8.57 9.02
CA LEU A 63 -8.86 -8.21 8.24
C LEU A 63 -10.13 -8.91 8.73
N ASP A 64 -11.15 -8.13 9.09
CA ASP A 64 -12.53 -8.63 9.19
C ASP A 64 -13.21 -8.37 7.85
N ILE A 65 -13.41 -9.41 7.04
CA ILE A 65 -13.96 -9.29 5.68
C ILE A 65 -15.38 -8.68 5.62
N LYS A 66 -16.09 -8.62 6.75
CA LYS A 66 -17.39 -7.97 6.84
C LYS A 66 -17.29 -6.45 6.94
N CYS A 67 -16.13 -5.92 7.29
CA CYS A 67 -15.91 -4.48 7.53
C CYS A 67 -14.79 -3.90 6.65
N GLY A 68 -13.73 -4.68 6.41
CA GLY A 68 -12.51 -4.19 5.82
C GLY A 68 -12.25 -4.71 4.41
N ARG A 69 -11.46 -3.94 3.68
CA ARG A 69 -10.85 -4.32 2.40
C ARG A 69 -9.40 -3.86 2.36
N ILE A 70 -8.57 -4.49 1.54
CA ILE A 70 -7.12 -4.23 1.44
C ILE A 70 -6.74 -4.09 -0.04
N ILE A 71 -6.06 -2.99 -0.36
CA ILE A 71 -5.35 -2.78 -1.61
C ILE A 71 -3.85 -2.89 -1.31
N LYS A 72 -3.20 -3.89 -1.89
CA LYS A 72 -1.75 -4.09 -1.81
C LYS A 72 -1.10 -3.52 -3.05
N ILE A 73 -0.04 -2.74 -2.89
CA ILE A 73 0.63 -2.09 -4.00
C ILE A 73 1.99 -2.75 -4.25
N LYS A 74 2.30 -3.09 -5.51
CA LYS A 74 3.58 -3.69 -5.90
C LYS A 74 4.21 -2.95 -7.09
N PRO A 75 5.49 -2.53 -7.00
CA PRO A 75 6.39 -2.72 -5.85
C PRO A 75 6.10 -1.73 -4.69
N GLU A 76 5.91 -0.45 -5.01
CA GLU A 76 5.50 0.62 -4.09
C GLU A 76 4.62 1.64 -4.83
N LEU A 77 3.80 2.37 -4.08
CA LEU A 77 2.83 3.33 -4.63
C LEU A 77 3.47 4.37 -5.52
N GLU A 78 4.62 4.93 -5.13
CA GLU A 78 5.34 5.92 -5.95
C GLU A 78 5.64 5.39 -7.35
N THR A 79 6.11 4.15 -7.43
CA THR A 79 6.40 3.51 -8.72
C THR A 79 5.11 3.29 -9.50
N VAL A 80 4.04 2.80 -8.88
CA VAL A 80 2.72 2.59 -9.53
C VAL A 80 2.18 3.90 -10.10
N ILE A 81 2.16 4.97 -9.31
CA ILE A 81 1.71 6.28 -9.77
C ILE A 81 2.75 6.99 -10.65
N GLY A 82 3.88 6.36 -10.98
CA GLY A 82 4.90 6.82 -11.92
C GLY A 82 5.71 8.02 -11.43
N ILE A 83 5.96 8.10 -10.13
CA ILE A 83 6.94 9.00 -9.53
C ILE A 83 8.29 8.27 -9.51
N SER A 84 9.31 8.89 -10.10
CA SER A 84 10.67 8.37 -10.06
C SER A 84 11.31 8.59 -8.69
N LYS A 85 12.30 7.75 -8.34
CA LYS A 85 13.12 7.93 -7.12
C LYS A 85 13.76 9.33 -7.06
N ASN A 86 14.25 9.83 -8.18
CA ASN A 86 14.86 11.16 -8.27
C ASN A 86 13.86 12.29 -7.95
N GLN A 87 12.60 12.18 -8.39
CA GLN A 87 11.55 13.14 -8.01
C GLN A 87 11.26 13.05 -6.51
N ALA A 88 11.09 11.84 -5.97
CA ALA A 88 10.83 11.62 -4.56
C ALA A 88 11.97 12.13 -3.65
N GLU A 89 13.23 11.98 -4.06
CA GLU A 89 14.40 12.47 -3.32
C GLU A 89 14.50 14.00 -3.35
N LYS A 90 14.23 14.64 -4.49
CA LYS A 90 14.34 16.10 -4.65
C LYS A 90 13.18 16.86 -4.02
N GLN A 91 11.96 16.36 -4.17
CA GLN A 91 10.73 17.07 -3.81
C GLN A 91 10.05 16.50 -2.56
N GLY A 92 10.57 15.38 -2.03
CA GLY A 92 9.84 14.54 -1.10
C GLY A 92 8.72 13.76 -1.81
N LYS A 93 8.32 12.62 -1.23
CA LYS A 93 7.27 11.75 -1.78
C LYS A 93 5.95 12.48 -2.01
N ILE A 94 5.51 13.25 -1.01
CA ILE A 94 4.24 14.00 -1.05
C ILE A 94 4.32 15.12 -2.09
N GLY A 95 5.41 15.88 -2.11
CA GLY A 95 5.60 16.97 -3.08
C GLY A 95 5.65 16.46 -4.51
N ALA A 96 6.36 15.37 -4.75
CA ALA A 96 6.42 14.73 -6.07
C ALA A 96 5.05 14.25 -6.56
N ALA A 97 4.22 13.71 -5.66
CA ALA A 97 2.85 13.31 -6.00
C ALA A 97 1.96 14.52 -6.29
N PHE A 98 2.05 15.56 -5.45
CA PHE A 98 1.29 16.79 -5.65
C PHE A 98 1.57 17.40 -7.02
N PHE A 99 2.84 17.66 -7.36
CA PHE A 99 3.18 18.27 -8.65
C PHE A 99 2.76 17.39 -9.83
N LYS A 100 2.95 16.06 -9.71
CA LYS A 100 2.55 15.15 -10.78
C LYS A 100 1.04 15.23 -11.08
N PHE A 101 0.22 15.23 -10.03
CA PHE A 101 -1.23 15.20 -10.19
C PHE A 101 -1.86 16.59 -10.38
N ASP A 102 -1.12 17.67 -10.08
CA ASP A 102 -1.50 19.04 -10.44
C ASP A 102 -1.33 19.30 -11.95
N GLU A 103 -0.38 18.62 -12.59
CA GLU A 103 -0.06 18.79 -14.02
C GLU A 103 -0.80 17.83 -14.96
N ILE A 104 -1.34 16.71 -14.45
CA ILE A 104 -1.93 15.64 -15.27
C ILE A 104 -3.46 15.70 -15.26
N ASP A 105 -4.06 15.70 -16.44
CA ASP A 105 -5.52 15.58 -16.55
C ASP A 105 -5.98 14.17 -16.14
N VAL A 106 -7.18 14.08 -15.55
CA VAL A 106 -7.81 12.81 -15.14
C VAL A 106 -7.94 11.84 -16.32
N ASP A 107 -8.21 12.34 -17.52
CA ASP A 107 -8.30 11.53 -18.74
C ASP A 107 -6.98 10.85 -19.11
N ASN A 108 -5.86 11.28 -18.52
CA ASN A 108 -4.51 10.74 -18.72
C ASN A 108 -4.02 9.87 -17.55
N TYR A 109 -4.88 9.56 -16.58
CA TYR A 109 -4.50 8.65 -15.49
C TYR A 109 -4.23 7.24 -16.04
N SER A 110 -3.22 6.57 -15.47
CA SER A 110 -2.96 5.17 -15.83
C SER A 110 -4.07 4.25 -15.31
N ASP A 111 -4.25 3.10 -15.94
CA ASP A 111 -5.22 2.08 -15.53
C ASP A 111 -5.07 1.70 -14.06
N GLU A 112 -3.84 1.65 -13.54
CA GLU A 112 -3.58 1.33 -12.13
C GLU A 112 -4.12 2.41 -11.19
N ILE A 113 -3.98 3.70 -11.55
CA ILE A 113 -4.48 4.82 -10.76
C ILE A 113 -6.01 4.80 -10.76
N ILE A 114 -6.62 4.64 -11.94
CA ILE A 114 -8.08 4.54 -12.10
C ILE A 114 -8.59 3.38 -11.24
N LYS A 115 -7.96 2.21 -11.32
CA LYS A 115 -8.34 1.04 -10.53
C LYS A 115 -8.22 1.29 -9.02
N ILE A 116 -7.17 1.97 -8.55
CA ILE A 116 -7.06 2.33 -7.12
C ILE A 116 -8.22 3.24 -6.70
N LEU A 117 -8.56 4.25 -7.49
CA LEU A 117 -9.64 5.18 -7.21
C LEU A 117 -11.00 4.48 -7.19
N ASP A 118 -11.28 3.63 -8.18
CA ASP A 118 -12.51 2.85 -8.25
C ASP A 118 -12.67 1.95 -7.03
N LEU A 119 -11.59 1.28 -6.60
CA LEU A 119 -11.63 0.45 -5.38
C LEU A 119 -11.93 1.27 -4.12
N ILE A 120 -11.37 2.48 -4.01
CA ILE A 120 -11.61 3.36 -2.85
C ILE A 120 -13.05 3.87 -2.84
N ILE A 121 -13.58 4.28 -4.00
CA ILE A 121 -14.88 4.94 -4.12
C ILE A 121 -16.01 3.92 -4.15
N ASN A 122 -15.88 2.88 -4.97
CA ASN A 122 -16.92 1.91 -5.27
C ASN A 122 -16.31 0.53 -5.52
N TRP A 123 -15.98 -0.15 -4.44
CA TRP A 123 -15.46 -1.51 -4.50
C TRP A 123 -16.50 -2.49 -5.04
N GLN A 124 -16.29 -2.97 -6.26
CA GLN A 124 -17.13 -3.99 -6.92
C GLN A 124 -16.46 -5.36 -7.04
N GLU A 125 -15.23 -5.50 -6.55
CA GLU A 125 -14.52 -6.77 -6.59
C GLU A 125 -15.09 -7.77 -5.59
N GLU A 126 -15.14 -9.04 -5.99
CA GLU A 126 -15.57 -10.15 -5.11
C GLU A 126 -14.59 -10.37 -3.95
N SER A 127 -13.30 -10.14 -4.18
CA SER A 127 -12.27 -10.28 -3.16
C SER A 127 -12.18 -9.03 -2.29
N ASN A 128 -11.99 -9.20 -0.98
CA ASN A 128 -11.65 -8.11 -0.06
C ASN A 128 -10.17 -7.70 -0.13
N ILE A 129 -9.32 -8.47 -0.82
CA ILE A 129 -7.89 -8.20 -0.97
C ILE A 129 -7.55 -8.16 -2.46
N ILE A 130 -7.05 -7.01 -2.92
CA ILE A 130 -6.64 -6.80 -4.31
C ILE A 130 -5.19 -6.38 -4.33
N GLU A 131 -4.41 -6.95 -5.24
CA GLU A 131 -3.05 -6.53 -5.54
C GLU A 131 -3.04 -5.69 -6.81
N ILE A 132 -2.41 -4.51 -6.74
CA ILE A 132 -2.17 -3.62 -7.88
C ILE A 132 -0.68 -3.68 -8.18
N CYS A 133 -0.36 -4.24 -9.34
CA CYS A 133 0.99 -4.34 -9.87
C CYS A 133 1.15 -3.36 -11.02
N LYS A 134 2.27 -2.62 -11.03
CA LYS A 134 2.70 -1.96 -12.26
C LYS A 134 3.17 -3.02 -13.27
N LYS A 135 2.60 -3.00 -14.46
CA LYS A 135 3.01 -3.87 -15.59
C LYS A 135 4.35 -3.44 -16.17
#